data_AF-A0A7S2CEV7-F1
#
_entry.id   AF-A0A7S2CEV7-F1
#
_cell.length_a   1.000
_cell.length_b   1.000
_cell.length_c   1.000
_cell.angle_alpha   90.00
_cell.angle_beta   90.00
_cell.angle_gamma   90.00
#
_symmetry.space_group_name_H-M   'P 1'
#
loop_
_entity.id
_entity.type
_entity.pdbx_description
1 polymer ?
#
loop_
_entity_poly.entity_id
_entity_poly.type
_entity_poly.pdbx_seq_one_letter_code
_entity_poly.pdbx_strand_id
1 'polypeptide(L)'
;GVVGCIWAGVYEIGRLETGDALNSREVDEALAVIAREFDDFAAARLERVSESSSCNQVEVKNAFRRFHSRHRSAEYGGATDEVIYDNLRRWYFQGYGTALDIDPVVGQQKVVSLAPKPTASGYYKGVRVKESAL
;
A
#
# COMPACT_ATOMS: atom_id res chain seq x y z
N GLY A 1 -4.26 -22.93 1.37
CA GLY A 1 -4.28 -21.55 0.84
C GLY A 1 -5.65 -20.97 1.05
N VAL A 2 -5.81 -20.01 1.96
CA VAL A 2 -7.08 -19.33 2.31
C VAL A 2 -6.87 -17.83 2.58
N VAL A 3 -5.63 -17.31 2.54
CA VAL A 3 -5.29 -15.96 2.99
C VAL A 3 -5.65 -14.87 1.95
N GLY A 4 -5.98 -15.24 0.72
CA GLY A 4 -6.39 -14.30 -0.33
C GLY A 4 -7.83 -13.79 -0.23
N CYS A 5 -8.71 -14.47 0.53
CA CYS A 5 -10.15 -14.18 0.51
C CYS A 5 -10.59 -13.16 1.58
N ILE A 6 -9.83 -13.02 2.67
CA ILE A 6 -10.22 -12.16 3.80
C ILE A 6 -10.06 -10.67 3.44
N TRP A 7 -9.07 -10.33 2.61
CA TRP A 7 -8.87 -8.96 2.14
C TRP A 7 -9.89 -8.50 1.10
N ALA A 8 -10.44 -9.42 0.31
CA ALA A 8 -11.59 -9.12 -0.55
C ALA A 8 -12.84 -8.79 0.29
N GLY A 9 -13.05 -9.51 1.39
CA GLY A 9 -14.19 -9.27 2.29
C GLY A 9 -14.14 -7.93 3.02
N VAL A 10 -12.96 -7.46 3.44
CA VAL A 10 -12.82 -6.12 4.08
C VAL A 10 -13.08 -4.99 3.07
N TYR A 11 -12.69 -5.18 1.81
CA TYR A 11 -12.96 -4.23 0.73
C TYR A 11 -14.46 -4.17 0.39
N GLU A 12 -15.15 -5.32 0.36
CA GLU A 12 -16.60 -5.37 0.13
C GLU A 12 -17.43 -4.77 1.28
N ILE A 13 -17.03 -4.97 2.54
CA ILE A 13 -17.76 -4.43 3.69
C ILE A 13 -17.60 -2.91 3.77
N GLY A 14 -16.40 -2.37 3.51
CA GLY A 14 -16.18 -0.92 3.42
C GLY A 14 -16.94 -0.27 2.26
N ARG A 15 -17.11 -0.98 1.13
CA ARG A 15 -17.86 -0.51 -0.05
C ARG A 15 -19.38 -0.50 0.14
N LEU A 16 -19.92 -1.40 0.96
CA LEU A 16 -21.35 -1.47 1.25
C LEU A 16 -21.81 -0.36 2.23
N GLU A 17 -20.96 0.05 3.16
CA GLU A 17 -21.31 1.13 4.11
C GLU A 17 -21.23 2.54 3.49
N THR A 18 -20.38 2.78 2.50
CA THR A 18 -20.24 4.11 1.88
C THR A 18 -21.23 4.38 0.75
N GLY A 19 -22.01 3.38 0.31
CA GLY A 19 -23.00 3.57 -0.75
C GLY A 19 -22.40 4.04 -2.08
N ASP A 20 -21.10 3.83 -2.28
CA ASP A 20 -20.43 4.21 -3.52
C ASP A 20 -20.89 3.29 -4.64
N ALA A 21 -21.47 3.93 -5.66
CA ALA A 21 -21.88 3.31 -6.89
C ALA A 21 -20.81 2.33 -7.38
N LEU A 22 -21.25 1.14 -7.80
CA LEU A 22 -20.45 0.13 -8.50
C LEU A 22 -19.36 0.81 -9.35
N ASN A 23 -18.09 0.74 -8.92
CA ASN A 23 -16.96 1.19 -9.72
C ASN A 23 -17.12 0.61 -11.12
N SER A 24 -17.00 1.46 -12.15
CA SER A 24 -17.00 0.96 -13.52
C SER A 24 -15.77 0.08 -13.69
N ARG A 25 -15.93 -1.04 -14.40
CA ARG A 25 -14.87 -2.02 -14.67
C ARG A 25 -13.57 -1.37 -15.18
N GLU A 26 -13.69 -0.27 -15.93
CA GLU A 26 -12.57 0.51 -16.45
C GLU A 26 -11.72 1.17 -15.34
N VAL A 27 -12.34 1.63 -14.26
CA VAL A 27 -11.65 2.20 -13.10
C VAL A 27 -10.84 1.12 -12.38
N ASP A 28 -11.43 -0.06 -12.18
CA ASP A 28 -10.74 -1.18 -11.55
C ASP A 28 -9.55 -1.66 -12.39
N GLU A 29 -9.70 -1.71 -13.72
CA GLU A 29 -8.62 -2.04 -14.64
C GLU A 29 -7.49 -0.99 -14.59
N ALA A 30 -7.83 0.31 -14.57
CA ALA A 30 -6.84 1.38 -14.45
C ALA A 30 -6.06 1.31 -13.11
N LEU A 31 -6.76 1.08 -12.00
CA LEU A 31 -6.16 0.92 -10.68
C LEU A 31 -5.25 -0.32 -10.61
N ALA A 32 -5.65 -1.42 -11.25
CA ALA A 32 -4.84 -2.63 -11.34
C ALA A 32 -3.54 -2.41 -12.11
N VAL A 33 -3.56 -1.63 -13.20
CA VAL A 33 -2.36 -1.25 -13.94
C VAL A 33 -1.42 -0.42 -13.06
N ILE A 34 -1.94 0.56 -12.34
CA ILE A 34 -1.14 1.40 -11.43
C ILE A 34 -0.52 0.55 -10.32
N ALA A 35 -1.29 -0.37 -9.73
CA ALA A 35 -0.81 -1.27 -8.69
C ALA A 35 0.36 -2.13 -9.19
N ARG A 36 0.24 -2.70 -10.40
CA ARG A 36 1.31 -3.49 -11.01
C ARG A 36 2.57 -2.67 -11.26
N GLU A 37 2.42 -1.45 -11.78
CA GLU A 37 3.57 -0.55 -11.98
C GLU A 37 4.25 -0.17 -10.67
N PHE A 38 3.46 0.03 -9.62
CA PHE A 38 4.00 0.27 -8.29
C PHE A 38 4.73 -0.96 -7.76
N ASP A 39 4.20 -2.17 -7.95
CA ASP A 39 4.87 -3.42 -7.55
C ASP A 39 6.21 -3.60 -8.26
N ASP A 40 6.28 -3.31 -9.56
CA ASP A 40 7.52 -3.35 -10.35
C ASP A 40 8.54 -2.31 -9.83
N PHE A 41 8.09 -1.08 -9.57
CA PHE A 41 8.91 -0.04 -8.95
C PHE A 41 9.40 -0.48 -7.56
N ALA A 42 8.53 -1.05 -6.73
CA ALA A 42 8.84 -1.44 -5.38
C ALA A 42 9.85 -2.60 -5.35
N ALA A 43 9.69 -3.60 -6.21
CA ALA A 43 10.64 -4.70 -6.37
C ALA A 43 12.03 -4.20 -6.78
N ALA A 44 12.09 -3.24 -7.70
CA ALA A 44 13.35 -2.67 -8.17
C ALA A 44 14.00 -1.74 -7.13
N ARG A 45 13.21 -0.84 -6.52
CA ARG A 45 13.70 0.38 -5.87
C ARG A 45 13.43 0.48 -4.39
N LEU A 46 12.49 -0.28 -3.83
CA LEU A 46 12.29 -0.31 -2.39
C LEU A 46 13.09 -1.46 -1.79
N GLU A 47 13.58 -1.22 -0.58
CA GLU A 47 14.32 -2.21 0.18
C GLU A 47 13.85 -2.22 1.62
N ARG A 48 13.70 -3.41 2.17
CA ARG A 48 13.45 -3.61 3.59
C ARG A 48 14.78 -3.63 4.31
N VAL A 49 14.91 -2.77 5.30
CA VAL A 49 16.13 -2.54 6.07
C VAL A 49 15.81 -2.62 7.57
N SER A 50 16.83 -2.47 8.41
CA SER A 50 16.65 -2.44 9.87
C SER A 50 15.65 -1.35 10.29
N GLU A 51 14.94 -1.59 11.40
CA GLU A 51 13.92 -0.67 11.94
C GLU A 51 14.44 0.72 12.33
N SER A 52 15.76 0.88 12.41
CA SER A 52 16.44 2.17 12.62
C SER A 52 16.32 3.11 11.42
N SER A 53 16.05 2.59 10.23
CA SER A 53 15.82 3.39 9.03
C SER A 53 14.32 3.63 8.84
N SER A 54 13.98 4.77 8.24
CA SER A 54 12.61 5.09 7.89
C SER A 54 12.56 5.91 6.61
N CYS A 55 11.48 5.76 5.85
CA CYS A 55 11.25 6.52 4.63
C CYS A 55 9.89 7.21 4.69
N ASN A 56 9.84 8.47 4.25
CA ASN A 56 8.59 9.19 4.15
C ASN A 56 7.84 8.80 2.87
N GLN A 57 6.53 8.63 2.95
CA GLN A 57 5.70 8.33 1.78
C GLN A 57 5.84 9.35 0.64
N VAL A 58 6.13 10.62 0.95
CA VAL A 58 6.39 11.67 -0.04
C VAL A 58 7.66 11.37 -0.84
N GLU A 59 8.70 10.83 -0.21
CA GLU A 59 9.94 10.43 -0.89
C GLU A 59 9.68 9.27 -1.85
N VAL A 60 8.92 8.26 -1.40
CA VAL A 60 8.52 7.12 -2.23
C VAL A 60 7.68 7.59 -3.42
N LYS A 61 6.69 8.46 -3.20
CA LYS A 61 5.86 9.04 -4.27
C LYS A 61 6.72 9.80 -5.28
N ASN A 62 7.63 10.64 -4.80
CA ASN A 62 8.50 11.42 -5.68
C ASN A 62 9.43 10.50 -6.48
N ALA A 63 9.97 9.44 -5.86
CA ALA A 63 10.75 8.43 -6.55
C ALA A 63 9.90 7.71 -7.62
N PHE A 64 8.71 7.23 -7.27
CA PHE A 64 7.79 6.56 -8.21
C PHE A 64 7.49 7.45 -9.43
N ARG A 65 7.14 8.72 -9.22
CA ARG A 65 6.87 9.69 -10.32
C ARG A 65 8.09 10.02 -11.18
N ARG A 66 9.31 9.90 -10.64
CA ARG A 66 10.54 10.06 -11.43
C ARG A 66 10.71 8.90 -12.41
N PHE A 67 10.44 7.67 -11.99
CA PHE A 67 10.54 6.46 -12.84
C PHE A 67 9.34 6.26 -13.77
N HIS A 68 8.14 6.62 -13.33
CA HIS A 68 6.91 6.53 -14.11
C HIS A 68 6.46 7.94 -14.51
N SER A 69 7.07 8.47 -15.58
CA SER A 69 6.84 9.85 -16.03
C SER A 69 5.37 10.19 -16.30
N ARG A 70 4.58 9.19 -16.73
CA ARG A 70 3.12 9.29 -16.93
C ARG A 70 2.35 9.69 -15.66
N HIS A 71 2.94 9.45 -14.48
CA HIS A 71 2.33 9.76 -13.19
C HIS A 71 2.83 11.07 -12.58
N ARG A 72 3.60 11.89 -13.30
CA ARG A 72 4.08 13.20 -12.81
C ARG A 72 2.96 14.19 -12.58
N SER A 73 1.89 14.14 -13.37
CA SER A 73 0.65 14.91 -13.17
C SER A 73 -0.53 13.94 -13.03
N ALA A 74 -1.44 14.22 -12.10
CA ALA A 74 -2.67 13.46 -11.93
C ALA A 74 -3.73 13.83 -12.99
N GLU A 75 -3.57 14.96 -13.69
CA GLU A 75 -4.59 15.52 -14.60
C GLU A 75 -4.84 14.69 -15.87
N TYR A 76 -3.95 13.77 -16.24
CA TYR A 76 -4.02 13.00 -17.49
C TYR A 76 -4.11 11.48 -17.27
N GLY A 77 -4.94 11.05 -16.30
CA GLY A 77 -5.07 9.62 -15.96
C GLY A 77 -3.84 9.07 -15.20
N GLY A 78 -3.06 9.96 -14.58
CA GLY A 78 -1.96 9.58 -13.72
C GLY A 78 -2.45 9.14 -12.33
N ALA A 79 -1.64 8.34 -11.62
CA ALA A 79 -1.95 7.91 -10.27
C ALA A 79 -2.02 9.12 -9.32
N THR A 80 -3.13 9.21 -8.58
CA THR A 80 -3.29 10.20 -7.51
C THR A 80 -2.32 9.88 -6.36
N ASP A 81 -2.01 10.89 -5.53
CA ASP A 81 -1.16 10.71 -4.36
C ASP A 81 -1.71 9.61 -3.43
N GLU A 82 -3.03 9.58 -3.24
CA GLU A 82 -3.73 8.61 -2.41
C GLU A 82 -3.55 7.17 -2.90
N VAL A 83 -3.71 6.94 -4.21
CA VAL A 83 -3.51 5.61 -4.81
C VAL A 83 -2.05 5.15 -4.64
N ILE A 84 -1.08 6.05 -4.77
CA ILE A 84 0.34 5.70 -4.57
C ILE A 84 0.61 5.35 -3.10
N TYR A 85 0.05 6.12 -2.15
CA TYR A 85 0.22 5.86 -0.72
C TYR A 85 -0.47 4.56 -0.28
N ASP A 86 -1.62 4.23 -0.85
CA ASP A 86 -2.30 2.96 -0.58
C ASP A 86 -1.52 1.76 -1.14
N ASN A 87 -0.96 1.88 -2.33
CA ASN A 87 -0.07 0.84 -2.87
C ASN A 87 1.20 0.68 -2.01
N LEU A 88 1.81 1.77 -1.56
CA LEU A 88 2.94 1.73 -0.61
C LEU A 88 2.54 1.03 0.70
N ARG A 89 1.39 1.39 1.27
CA ARG A 89 0.87 0.80 2.51
C ARG A 89 0.66 -0.70 2.35
N ARG A 90 0.02 -1.12 1.24
CA ARG A 90 -0.21 -2.52 0.91
C ARG A 90 1.11 -3.27 0.77
N TRP A 91 2.03 -2.78 -0.05
CA TRP A 91 3.36 -3.37 -0.22
C TRP A 91 4.09 -3.49 1.12
N TYR A 92 4.07 -2.44 1.93
CA TYR A 92 4.73 -2.41 3.23
C TYR A 92 4.21 -3.53 4.15
N PHE A 93 2.90 -3.63 4.36
CA PHE A 93 2.29 -4.63 5.24
C PHE A 93 2.45 -6.07 4.73
N GLN A 94 2.51 -6.30 3.42
CA GLN A 94 2.64 -7.65 2.84
C GLN A 94 3.93 -8.37 3.23
N GLY A 95 5.02 -7.65 3.50
CA GLY A 95 6.28 -8.27 3.91
C GLY A 95 6.42 -8.48 5.41
N TYR A 96 5.36 -8.27 6.18
CA TYR A 96 5.29 -8.64 7.59
C TYR A 96 4.33 -9.80 7.79
N GLY A 97 4.63 -10.64 8.77
CA GLY A 97 3.71 -11.69 9.20
C GLY A 97 2.42 -11.10 9.77
N THR A 98 1.44 -11.97 9.94
CA THR A 98 0.21 -11.67 10.68
C THR A 98 0.20 -12.42 12.00
N ALA A 99 -0.45 -11.82 13.00
CA ALA A 99 -0.74 -12.46 14.28
C ALA A 99 -2.25 -12.51 14.52
N LEU A 100 -2.67 -13.45 15.36
CA LEU A 100 -4.00 -13.49 15.91
C LEU A 100 -4.00 -12.67 17.20
N ASP A 101 -4.72 -11.56 17.19
CA ASP A 101 -5.04 -10.77 18.36
C ASP A 101 -6.37 -11.29 18.93
N ILE A 102 -6.37 -11.66 20.20
CA ILE A 102 -7.55 -12.21 20.88
C ILE A 102 -7.96 -11.20 21.94
N ASP A 103 -9.13 -10.58 21.74
CA ASP A 103 -9.70 -9.70 22.75
C ASP A 103 -10.14 -10.56 23.95
N PRO A 104 -9.49 -10.41 25.13
CA PRO A 104 -9.78 -11.28 26.28
C PRO A 104 -11.14 -11.00 26.92
N VAL A 105 -11.78 -9.87 26.59
CA VAL A 105 -13.08 -9.45 27.15
C VAL A 105 -14.23 -9.91 26.25
N VAL A 106 -14.05 -9.79 24.93
CA VAL A 106 -15.11 -10.09 23.95
C VAL A 106 -14.95 -11.48 23.30
N GLY A 107 -13.79 -12.12 23.47
CA GLY A 107 -13.46 -13.41 22.84
C GLY A 107 -13.33 -13.32 21.31
N GLN A 108 -13.29 -12.11 20.75
CA GLN A 108 -13.15 -11.89 19.32
C GLN A 108 -11.69 -12.08 18.89
N GLN A 109 -11.51 -12.86 17.81
CA GLN A 109 -10.21 -13.06 17.19
C GLN A 109 -10.09 -12.16 15.98
N LYS A 110 -9.00 -11.39 15.91
CA LYS A 110 -8.69 -10.51 14.78
C LYS A 110 -7.30 -10.82 14.23
N VAL A 111 -7.21 -10.95 12.91
CA VAL A 111 -5.90 -11.03 12.24
C VAL A 111 -5.32 -9.63 12.12
N VAL A 112 -4.15 -9.40 12.72
CA VAL A 112 -3.44 -8.12 12.69
C VAL A 112 -2.09 -8.27 12.00
N SER A 113 -1.66 -7.24 11.26
CA SER A 113 -0.30 -7.21 10.68
C SER A 113 0.72 -6.90 11.78
N LEU A 114 1.85 -7.58 11.76
CA LEU A 114 2.98 -7.32 12.65
C LEU A 114 3.82 -6.11 12.22
N ALA A 115 3.49 -5.47 11.09
CA ALA A 115 4.27 -4.32 10.65
C ALA A 115 4.13 -3.14 11.63
N PRO A 116 5.22 -2.40 11.88
CA PRO A 116 5.14 -1.14 12.61
C PRO A 116 4.15 -0.19 11.93
N LYS A 117 3.20 0.35 12.69
CA LYS A 117 2.25 1.33 12.14
C LYS A 117 3.00 2.54 11.58
N PRO A 118 2.62 3.05 10.39
CA PRO A 118 3.17 4.29 9.88
C PRO A 118 2.95 5.43 10.87
N THR A 119 3.89 6.37 10.94
CA THR A 119 3.74 7.54 11.82
C THR A 119 2.65 8.47 11.29
N ALA A 120 2.10 9.34 12.15
CA ALA A 120 1.11 10.35 11.72
C ALA A 120 1.65 11.29 10.61
N SER A 121 2.98 11.47 10.56
CA SER A 121 3.67 12.27 9.52
C SER A 121 3.98 11.47 8.25
N GLY A 122 3.50 10.22 8.12
CA GLY A 122 3.63 9.41 6.91
C GLY A 122 4.98 8.69 6.76
N TYR A 123 5.69 8.41 7.86
CA TYR A 123 6.94 7.65 7.82
C TYR A 123 6.69 6.14 8.01
N TYR A 124 7.39 5.34 7.20
CA TYR A 124 7.40 3.89 7.23
C TYR A 124 8.76 3.42 7.74
N LYS A 125 8.79 2.67 8.85
CA LYS A 125 10.03 2.15 9.45
C LYS A 125 10.53 0.91 8.72
N GLY A 126 11.84 0.67 8.73
CA GLY A 126 12.43 -0.50 8.08
C GLY A 126 12.31 -0.48 6.55
N VAL A 127 12.10 0.68 5.94
CA VAL A 127 12.01 0.86 4.49
C VAL A 127 12.98 1.96 4.07
N ARG A 128 13.67 1.75 2.95
CA ARG A 128 14.41 2.78 2.22
C ARG A 128 14.11 2.71 0.72
N VAL A 129 14.27 3.86 0.06
CA VAL A 129 14.40 3.91 -1.41
C VAL A 129 15.88 3.70 -1.75
N LYS A 130 16.19 2.72 -2.59
CA LYS A 130 17.54 2.50 -3.11
C LYS A 130 17.93 3.72 -3.94
N GLU A 131 18.96 4.44 -3.52
CA GLU A 131 19.62 5.41 -4.39
C GLU A 131 20.25 4.63 -5.55
N SER A 132 19.85 4.96 -6.79
CA SER A 132 20.68 4.57 -7.92
C SER A 132 22.02 5.29 -7.74
N ALA A 133 23.13 4.53 -7.74
CA ALA A 133 24.37 5.08 -8.26
C ALA A 133 24.03 5.62 -9.66
N LEU A 134 24.08 6.95 -9.79
CA LEU A 134 23.92 7.65 -11.07
C LEU A 134 25.04 7.22 -12.02
#